data_AF-A0A7W0WU38-F1
#
_entry.id   AF-A0A7W0WU38-F1
#
_cell.length_a   1.000
_cell.length_b   1.000
_cell.length_c   1.000
_cell.angle_alpha   90.00
_cell.angle_beta   90.00
_cell.angle_gamma   90.00
#
_symmetry.space_group_name_H-M   'P 1'
#
loop_
_entity.id
_entity.type
_entity.pdbx_description
1 polymer ?
#
loop_
_entity_poly.entity_id
_entity_poly.type
_entity_poly.pdbx_seq_one_letter_code
_entity_poly.pdbx_strand_id
1 'polypeptide(L)'
;MKRIGWLIALAACSDGGTQIRMATSSGPPAYGETPFPTDAVREGNRLGEIAGIDKLVVHHVDLVTAHVAALDGFGLRPLVEFPVDGALDPASIPTRTTSTELASLVDVDPDSPERGRVFAMDWRYDAERSVLAGSPASGVVLREGTRYAAFVTTAIRDAGGSALRSIGSIPGGARWATTREALSELDANVAGIAVFTTQHATAPLVAARNAMLTAEPPTLSFADASLIFKGTAQLDQILGVSTRATEGPRAGLERWGNDNPTGIAHDHVGVVGTGTITIARFRGVDTKTDLPDDETFRADAR
;
A
#
# COMPACT_ATOMS: atom_id res chain seq x y z
N MET A 1 -47.99 -35.61 20.15
CA MET A 1 -48.10 -34.15 20.37
C MET A 1 -46.70 -33.54 20.30
N LYS A 2 -46.33 -32.89 19.19
CA LYS A 2 -45.02 -32.21 19.03
C LYS A 2 -45.13 -30.79 19.58
N ARG A 3 -44.36 -30.47 20.62
CA ARG A 3 -44.26 -29.11 21.17
C ARG A 3 -43.30 -28.29 20.31
N ILE A 4 -43.83 -27.30 19.60
CA ILE A 4 -43.08 -26.27 18.91
C ILE A 4 -42.74 -25.21 19.96
N GLY A 5 -41.48 -25.18 20.40
CA GLY A 5 -40.96 -24.14 21.28
C GLY A 5 -40.62 -22.90 20.46
N TRP A 6 -41.39 -21.84 20.66
CA TRP A 6 -41.05 -20.50 20.16
C TRP A 6 -39.87 -19.96 20.97
N LEU A 7 -38.74 -19.74 20.30
CA LEU A 7 -37.64 -18.93 20.81
C LEU A 7 -38.03 -17.45 20.64
N ILE A 8 -38.44 -16.82 21.73
CA ILE A 8 -38.53 -15.37 21.83
C ILE A 8 -37.12 -14.86 22.09
N ALA A 9 -36.50 -14.25 21.09
CA ALA A 9 -35.27 -13.48 21.27
C ALA A 9 -35.63 -12.18 22.01
N LEU A 10 -35.33 -12.13 23.30
CA LEU A 10 -35.34 -10.89 24.07
C LEU A 10 -34.16 -10.03 23.57
N ALA A 11 -34.49 -8.94 22.89
CA ALA A 11 -33.56 -7.87 22.61
C ALA A 11 -33.08 -7.29 23.95
N ALA A 12 -31.86 -7.64 24.35
CA ALA A 12 -31.18 -6.96 25.42
C ALA A 12 -30.89 -5.53 24.94
N CYS A 13 -31.67 -4.56 25.45
CA CYS A 13 -31.29 -3.16 25.40
C CYS A 13 -30.01 -3.02 26.22
N SER A 14 -28.87 -2.99 25.56
CA SER A 14 -27.66 -2.46 26.19
C SER A 14 -27.88 -0.97 26.38
N ASP A 15 -27.93 -0.49 27.61
CA ASP A 15 -28.01 0.94 27.98
C ASP A 15 -26.78 1.77 27.51
N GLY A 16 -25.90 1.18 26.69
CA GLY A 16 -24.81 1.87 26.02
C GLY A 16 -25.18 2.16 24.57
N GLY A 17 -25.42 3.43 24.23
CA GLY A 17 -25.55 3.86 22.83
C GLY A 17 -24.34 3.47 21.98
N THR A 18 -24.54 3.37 20.66
CA THR A 18 -23.53 2.93 19.70
C THR A 18 -22.28 3.82 19.72
N GLN A 19 -21.11 3.19 19.63
CA GLN A 19 -19.82 3.86 19.65
C GLN A 19 -18.88 3.28 18.57
N ILE A 20 -17.92 4.11 18.18
CA ILE A 20 -16.76 3.63 17.42
C ILE A 20 -15.83 2.90 18.38
N ARG A 21 -15.38 1.70 18.00
CA ARG A 21 -14.42 0.93 18.80
C ARG A 21 -13.07 1.63 18.82
N MET A 22 -12.57 1.91 20.02
CA MET A 22 -11.27 2.52 20.26
C MET A 22 -10.58 1.83 21.44
N ALA A 23 -10.09 0.60 21.23
CA ALA A 23 -9.31 -0.10 22.24
C ALA A 23 -7.93 0.57 22.38
N THR A 24 -7.69 1.18 23.54
CA THR A 24 -6.43 1.85 23.85
C THR A 24 -5.69 1.06 24.92
N SER A 25 -4.45 0.68 24.61
CA SER A 25 -3.55 0.00 25.55
C SER A 25 -2.12 0.53 25.41
N SER A 26 -1.21 0.07 26.28
CA SER A 26 0.23 0.38 26.14
C SER A 26 0.88 -0.34 24.94
N GLY A 27 0.30 -1.45 24.49
CA GLY A 27 0.74 -2.23 23.33
C GLY A 27 0.15 -1.72 22.01
N PRO A 28 0.70 -2.15 20.86
CA PRO A 28 0.10 -1.88 19.57
C PRO A 28 -1.30 -2.51 19.50
N PRO A 29 -2.31 -1.79 19.00
CA PRO A 29 -3.65 -2.35 18.83
C PRO A 29 -3.67 -3.38 17.68
N ALA A 30 -4.52 -4.40 17.79
CA ALA A 30 -4.76 -5.29 16.66
C ALA A 30 -5.69 -4.63 15.63
N TYR A 31 -5.63 -5.13 14.38
CA TYR A 31 -6.52 -4.69 13.33
C TYR A 31 -8.00 -4.95 13.71
N GLY A 32 -8.83 -3.91 13.61
CA GLY A 32 -10.26 -3.94 13.95
C GLY A 32 -10.58 -3.62 15.42
N GLU A 33 -9.58 -3.41 16.28
CA GLU A 33 -9.80 -3.00 17.68
C GLU A 33 -9.87 -1.47 17.86
N THR A 34 -9.33 -0.72 16.91
CA THR A 34 -9.28 0.74 16.86
C THR A 34 -9.50 1.19 15.42
N PRO A 35 -9.83 2.47 15.15
CA PRO A 35 -9.87 2.96 13.79
C PRO A 35 -8.51 2.79 13.10
N PHE A 36 -8.56 2.39 11.84
CA PHE A 36 -7.39 2.10 11.01
C PHE A 36 -7.41 3.01 9.77
N PRO A 37 -6.27 3.47 9.25
CA PRO A 37 -4.90 3.31 9.76
C PRO A 37 -4.65 4.11 11.06
N THR A 38 -3.62 3.73 11.81
CA THR A 38 -3.25 4.42 13.06
C THR A 38 -1.73 4.43 13.30
N ASP A 39 -1.19 5.56 13.73
CA ASP A 39 0.22 5.67 14.15
C ASP A 39 0.50 4.89 15.43
N ALA A 40 -0.54 4.44 16.15
CA ALA A 40 -0.38 3.61 17.34
C ALA A 40 0.23 2.22 17.05
N VAL A 41 0.27 1.77 15.78
CA VAL A 41 1.00 0.55 15.38
C VAL A 41 2.44 0.81 14.95
N ARG A 42 2.91 2.06 14.96
CA ARG A 42 4.29 2.38 14.55
C ARG A 42 5.32 1.89 15.57
N GLU A 43 6.48 1.54 15.04
CA GLU A 43 7.69 1.19 15.76
C GLU A 43 8.84 2.05 15.23
N GLY A 44 9.12 3.16 15.92
CA GLY A 44 10.07 4.17 15.45
C GLY A 44 9.63 4.81 14.13
N ASN A 45 10.47 4.72 13.10
CA ASN A 45 10.20 5.30 11.78
C ASN A 45 9.44 4.34 10.83
N ARG A 46 9.06 3.15 11.29
CA ARG A 46 8.34 2.15 10.49
C ARG A 46 7.00 1.80 11.08
N LEU A 47 6.17 1.13 10.30
CA LEU A 47 5.05 0.37 10.83
C LEU A 47 5.60 -0.87 11.58
N GLY A 48 5.01 -1.24 12.70
CA GLY A 48 5.26 -2.52 13.34
C GLY A 48 4.44 -3.64 12.69
N GLU A 49 4.60 -4.86 13.20
CA GLU A 49 3.68 -5.96 12.87
C GLU A 49 2.27 -5.65 13.39
N ILE A 50 1.28 -5.84 12.53
CA ILE A 50 -0.12 -5.54 12.85
C ILE A 50 -0.86 -6.85 13.07
N ALA A 51 -1.08 -7.19 14.34
CA ALA A 51 -1.84 -8.39 14.70
C ALA A 51 -3.25 -8.35 14.08
N GLY A 52 -3.73 -9.48 13.55
CA GLY A 52 -5.08 -9.59 12.98
C GLY A 52 -5.23 -9.11 11.54
N ILE A 53 -4.15 -8.68 10.87
CA ILE A 53 -4.19 -8.26 9.46
C ILE A 53 -4.45 -9.43 8.50
N ASP A 54 -4.22 -10.67 8.94
CA ASP A 54 -4.57 -11.91 8.26
C ASP A 54 -6.07 -12.01 7.94
N LYS A 55 -6.92 -11.30 8.69
CA LYS A 55 -8.36 -11.18 8.40
C LYS A 55 -8.65 -10.43 7.09
N LEU A 56 -7.71 -9.62 6.61
CA LEU A 56 -7.81 -8.90 5.34
C LEU A 56 -7.14 -9.65 4.18
N VAL A 57 -6.20 -10.53 4.50
CA VAL A 57 -5.29 -11.14 3.52
C VAL A 57 -5.40 -12.65 3.62
N VAL A 58 -6.05 -13.27 2.64
CA VAL A 58 -6.33 -14.73 2.67
C VAL A 58 -5.12 -15.58 2.26
N HIS A 59 -4.15 -14.99 1.56
CA HIS A 59 -2.98 -15.68 1.02
C HIS A 59 -1.70 -14.92 1.31
N HIS A 60 -0.60 -15.64 1.59
CA HIS A 60 0.71 -15.05 1.83
C HIS A 60 0.75 -14.04 2.99
N VAL A 61 0.01 -14.31 4.07
CA VAL A 61 -0.06 -13.46 5.27
C VAL A 61 1.31 -13.10 5.80
N ASP A 62 2.22 -14.06 5.90
CA ASP A 62 3.58 -13.84 6.41
C ASP A 62 4.34 -12.82 5.56
N LEU A 63 4.22 -12.94 4.24
CA LEU A 63 4.84 -12.02 3.29
C LEU A 63 4.23 -10.62 3.40
N VAL A 64 2.90 -10.51 3.42
CA VAL A 64 2.24 -9.21 3.53
C VAL A 64 2.55 -8.54 4.87
N THR A 65 2.58 -9.31 5.96
CA THR A 65 2.92 -8.80 7.30
C THR A 65 4.35 -8.25 7.30
N ALA A 66 5.32 -9.00 6.76
CA ALA A 66 6.70 -8.55 6.66
C ALA A 66 6.86 -7.28 5.79
N HIS A 67 6.12 -7.19 4.68
CA HIS A 67 6.16 -6.03 3.80
C HIS A 67 5.52 -4.79 4.43
N VAL A 68 4.38 -4.95 5.11
CA VAL A 68 3.73 -3.85 5.84
C VAL A 68 4.65 -3.32 6.94
N ALA A 69 5.28 -4.18 7.72
CA ALA A 69 6.25 -3.79 8.75
C ALA A 69 7.51 -3.10 8.18
N ALA A 70 7.80 -3.29 6.88
CA ALA A 70 8.90 -2.60 6.22
C ALA A 70 8.57 -1.16 5.79
N LEU A 71 7.29 -0.77 5.75
CA LEU A 71 6.88 0.57 5.33
C LEU A 71 7.19 1.64 6.39
N ASP A 72 7.50 2.85 5.95
CA ASP A 72 7.73 4.02 6.82
C ASP A 72 6.46 4.85 7.08
N GLY A 73 5.32 4.42 6.54
CA GLY A 73 4.01 5.01 6.75
C GLY A 73 2.92 4.30 5.95
N PHE A 74 1.73 4.88 5.93
CA PHE A 74 0.57 4.35 5.20
C PHE A 74 0.51 4.88 3.76
N GLY A 75 -0.27 4.22 2.89
CA GLY A 75 -0.42 4.66 1.49
C GLY A 75 -1.00 6.07 1.35
N LEU A 76 -0.78 6.71 0.20
CA LEU A 76 -1.22 8.09 -0.09
C LEU A 76 -2.72 8.23 -0.40
N ARG A 77 -3.43 7.10 -0.47
CA ARG A 77 -4.89 7.03 -0.58
C ARG A 77 -5.40 5.89 0.31
N PRO A 78 -5.33 6.04 1.64
CA PRO A 78 -5.67 4.95 2.54
C PRO A 78 -7.18 4.71 2.53
N LEU A 79 -7.57 3.45 2.72
CA LEU A 79 -8.91 3.12 3.19
C LEU A 79 -8.89 3.31 4.72
N VAL A 80 -9.63 4.29 5.21
CA VAL A 80 -9.86 4.48 6.63
C VAL A 80 -11.08 3.66 7.05
N GLU A 81 -10.99 2.94 8.14
CA GLU A 81 -12.05 2.09 8.68
C GLU A 81 -12.26 2.41 10.16
N PHE A 82 -13.52 2.63 10.53
CA PHE A 82 -13.99 2.84 11.90
C PHE A 82 -14.89 1.65 12.27
N PRO A 83 -14.37 0.65 13.00
CA PRO A 83 -15.21 -0.44 13.51
C PRO A 83 -16.23 0.11 14.50
N VAL A 84 -17.48 -0.34 14.41
CA VAL A 84 -18.61 0.12 15.22
C VAL A 84 -19.14 -1.06 16.05
N ASP A 85 -19.62 -0.80 17.27
CA ASP A 85 -20.22 -1.84 18.12
C ASP A 85 -21.76 -1.94 18.03
N GLY A 86 -22.36 -1.20 17.10
CA GLY A 86 -23.79 -1.19 16.81
C GLY A 86 -24.08 -0.77 15.37
N ALA A 87 -25.34 -0.89 14.97
CA ALA A 87 -25.77 -0.53 13.63
C ALA A 87 -25.86 1.00 13.45
N LEU A 88 -25.38 1.52 12.33
CA LEU A 88 -25.54 2.91 11.93
C LEU A 88 -26.81 3.12 11.11
N ASP A 89 -27.41 4.31 11.19
CA ASP A 89 -28.45 4.75 10.26
C ASP A 89 -27.80 5.16 8.93
N PRO A 90 -28.05 4.44 7.82
CA PRO A 90 -27.46 4.76 6.52
C PRO A 90 -27.82 6.16 6.01
N ALA A 91 -28.97 6.73 6.41
CA ALA A 91 -29.38 8.06 5.98
C ALA A 91 -28.55 9.19 6.63
N SER A 92 -27.93 8.90 7.78
CA SER A 92 -27.04 9.85 8.48
C SER A 92 -25.61 9.86 7.93
N ILE A 93 -25.27 8.92 7.04
CA ILE A 93 -23.91 8.71 6.54
C ILE A 93 -23.75 9.46 5.23
N PRO A 94 -22.82 10.44 5.14
CA PRO A 94 -22.60 11.16 3.92
C PRO A 94 -21.99 10.24 2.86
N THR A 95 -22.41 10.33 1.61
CA THR A 95 -21.70 9.63 0.52
C THR A 95 -20.35 10.28 0.24
N ARG A 96 -20.27 11.60 0.39
CA ARG A 96 -19.06 12.41 0.23
C ARG A 96 -19.01 13.55 1.24
N THR A 97 -17.83 13.87 1.74
CA THR A 97 -17.63 15.02 2.63
C THR A 97 -16.52 15.93 2.12
N THR A 98 -16.66 17.24 2.39
CA THR A 98 -15.65 18.30 2.14
C THR A 98 -15.58 19.31 3.30
N SER A 99 -16.31 19.05 4.38
CA SER A 99 -16.36 19.85 5.62
C SER A 99 -16.06 18.95 6.82
N THR A 100 -16.05 19.50 8.03
CA THR A 100 -15.73 18.81 9.31
C THR A 100 -16.96 18.30 10.09
N GLU A 101 -18.16 18.41 9.53
CA GLU A 101 -19.41 18.27 10.31
C GLU A 101 -19.79 16.83 10.66
N LEU A 102 -19.52 15.86 9.76
CA LEU A 102 -19.98 14.47 9.87
C LEU A 102 -18.82 13.48 9.99
N ALA A 103 -18.00 13.39 8.95
CA ALA A 103 -16.80 12.56 8.93
C ALA A 103 -15.82 13.12 7.90
N SER A 104 -14.54 13.21 8.24
CA SER A 104 -13.61 14.03 7.47
C SER A 104 -12.19 13.53 7.58
N LEU A 105 -11.33 14.02 6.68
CA LEU A 105 -9.89 13.85 6.73
C LEU A 105 -9.24 15.23 6.73
N VAL A 106 -8.34 15.48 7.68
CA VAL A 106 -7.66 16.77 7.84
C VAL A 106 -6.15 16.55 7.97
N ASP A 107 -5.37 17.44 7.35
CA ASP A 107 -3.93 17.53 7.59
C ASP A 107 -3.69 18.11 8.99
N VAL A 108 -3.05 17.34 9.86
CA VAL A 108 -2.74 17.71 11.25
C VAL A 108 -1.24 17.73 11.50
N ASP A 109 -0.45 17.72 10.42
CA ASP A 109 0.99 17.75 10.53
C ASP A 109 1.47 19.16 10.90
N PRO A 110 2.22 19.33 12.01
CA PRO A 110 2.71 20.63 12.42
C PRO A 110 3.64 21.28 11.39
N ASP A 111 4.32 20.48 10.57
CA ASP A 111 5.29 20.93 9.57
C ASP A 111 4.69 21.04 8.16
N SER A 112 3.41 20.68 7.97
CA SER A 112 2.76 20.78 6.67
C SER A 112 2.35 22.22 6.33
N PRO A 113 2.62 22.69 5.10
CA PRO A 113 2.09 23.97 4.62
C PRO A 113 0.57 23.94 4.41
N GLU A 114 -0.05 22.76 4.41
CA GLU A 114 -1.49 22.57 4.24
C GLU A 114 -2.19 22.19 5.55
N ARG A 115 -1.53 22.35 6.71
CA ARG A 115 -2.12 22.04 8.02
C ARG A 115 -3.50 22.70 8.18
N GLY A 116 -4.47 21.91 8.63
CA GLY A 116 -5.88 22.29 8.77
C GLY A 116 -6.71 22.15 7.49
N ARG A 117 -6.09 21.81 6.34
CA ARG A 117 -6.82 21.54 5.10
C ARG A 117 -7.71 20.31 5.27
N VAL A 118 -8.98 20.47 4.92
CA VAL A 118 -9.96 19.38 4.82
C VAL A 118 -9.88 18.74 3.43
N PHE A 119 -9.80 17.42 3.39
CA PHE A 119 -9.76 16.64 2.16
C PHE A 119 -11.11 16.00 1.86
N ALA A 120 -11.45 15.96 0.57
CA ALA A 120 -12.68 15.31 0.14
C ALA A 120 -12.58 13.78 0.34
N MET A 121 -13.58 13.19 0.99
CA MET A 121 -13.64 11.75 1.28
C MET A 121 -14.94 11.15 0.76
N ASP A 122 -14.87 9.94 0.22
CA ASP A 122 -16.02 9.09 -0.13
C ASP A 122 -16.24 8.06 0.99
N TRP A 123 -17.44 7.99 1.55
CA TRP A 123 -17.75 7.12 2.70
C TRP A 123 -18.81 6.06 2.37
N ARG A 124 -18.72 4.93 3.07
CA ARG A 124 -19.69 3.84 3.02
C ARG A 124 -19.76 3.12 4.36
N TYR A 125 -20.94 2.64 4.71
CA TYR A 125 -21.11 1.73 5.84
C TYR A 125 -21.29 0.31 5.36
N ASP A 126 -20.42 -0.57 5.84
CA ASP A 126 -20.49 -2.01 5.66
C ASP A 126 -21.18 -2.61 6.88
N ALA A 127 -22.48 -2.90 6.74
CA ALA A 127 -23.29 -3.44 7.84
C ALA A 127 -22.89 -4.88 8.22
N GLU A 128 -22.35 -5.66 7.28
CA GLU A 128 -21.91 -7.04 7.54
C GLU A 128 -20.65 -7.04 8.40
N ARG A 129 -19.70 -6.16 8.08
CA ARG A 129 -18.46 -5.99 8.87
C ARG A 129 -18.64 -5.06 10.07
N SER A 130 -19.76 -4.35 10.17
CA SER A 130 -19.99 -3.27 11.15
C SER A 130 -18.87 -2.22 11.12
N VAL A 131 -18.55 -1.74 9.93
CA VAL A 131 -17.44 -0.78 9.68
C VAL A 131 -17.94 0.40 8.87
N LEU A 132 -17.70 1.61 9.38
CA LEU A 132 -17.78 2.83 8.58
C LEU A 132 -16.43 3.04 7.89
N ALA A 133 -16.40 3.00 6.57
CA ALA A 133 -15.18 3.12 5.78
C ALA A 133 -15.17 4.41 4.96
N GLY A 134 -14.03 5.07 4.87
CA GLY A 134 -13.79 6.28 4.09
C GLY A 134 -12.53 6.16 3.24
N SER A 135 -12.53 6.77 2.06
CA SER A 135 -11.33 6.87 1.22
C SER A 135 -11.23 8.25 0.60
N PRO A 136 -10.03 8.80 0.34
CA PRO A 136 -9.89 10.05 -0.39
C PRO A 136 -10.63 9.97 -1.72
N ALA A 137 -11.43 10.98 -2.03
CA ALA A 137 -12.23 11.04 -3.24
C ALA A 137 -11.34 10.92 -4.49
N SER A 138 -11.93 10.53 -5.63
CA SER A 138 -11.18 10.39 -6.88
C SER A 138 -10.39 11.66 -7.21
N GLY A 139 -9.11 11.51 -7.56
CA GLY A 139 -8.18 12.62 -7.83
C GLY A 139 -7.55 13.25 -6.59
N VAL A 140 -7.97 12.88 -5.38
CA VAL A 140 -7.32 13.30 -4.13
C VAL A 140 -6.19 12.34 -3.80
N VAL A 141 -4.96 12.86 -3.76
CA VAL A 141 -3.75 12.16 -3.34
C VAL A 141 -3.15 12.92 -2.16
N LEU A 142 -2.87 12.22 -1.07
CA LEU A 142 -2.26 12.80 0.12
C LEU A 142 -0.76 13.03 -0.10
N ARG A 143 -0.19 13.99 0.62
CA ARG A 143 1.24 14.28 0.60
C ARG A 143 2.00 13.17 1.30
N GLU A 144 3.19 12.85 0.82
CA GLU A 144 4.11 11.89 1.45
C GLU A 144 4.61 12.41 2.81
N GLY A 145 4.92 11.50 3.73
CA GLY A 145 5.52 11.82 5.03
C GLY A 145 4.69 12.76 5.91
N THR A 146 3.39 12.90 5.64
CA THR A 146 2.52 13.91 6.27
C THR A 146 1.52 13.23 7.20
N ARG A 147 1.29 13.82 8.38
CA ARG A 147 0.32 13.34 9.37
C ARG A 147 -1.10 13.83 9.08
N TYR A 148 -2.05 12.90 9.07
CA TYR A 148 -3.47 13.17 8.88
C TYR A 148 -4.31 12.63 10.03
N ALA A 149 -5.44 13.28 10.27
CA ALA A 149 -6.50 12.79 11.14
C ALA A 149 -7.78 12.57 10.33
N ALA A 150 -8.19 11.31 10.21
CA ALA A 150 -9.55 11.00 9.81
C ALA A 150 -10.42 10.89 11.07
N PHE A 151 -11.62 11.45 11.06
CA PHE A 151 -12.50 11.37 12.22
C PHE A 151 -13.96 11.29 11.82
N VAL A 152 -14.77 10.82 12.77
CA VAL A 152 -16.22 10.72 12.71
C VAL A 152 -16.79 11.50 13.88
N THR A 153 -17.83 12.29 13.65
CA THR A 153 -18.46 13.10 14.70
C THR A 153 -19.67 12.40 15.30
N THR A 154 -20.17 12.93 16.42
CA THR A 154 -21.42 12.48 17.06
C THR A 154 -22.68 12.86 16.25
N ALA A 155 -22.54 13.56 15.12
CA ALA A 155 -23.67 13.92 14.26
C ALA A 155 -24.15 12.74 13.38
N ILE A 156 -23.29 11.75 13.11
CA ILE A 156 -23.71 10.46 12.57
C ILE A 156 -24.60 9.75 13.60
N ARG A 157 -25.62 9.03 13.12
CA ARG A 157 -26.65 8.41 13.96
C ARG A 157 -26.54 6.89 13.95
N ASP A 158 -26.90 6.30 15.08
CA ASP A 158 -27.18 4.87 15.14
C ASP A 158 -28.52 4.54 14.47
N ALA A 159 -28.81 3.25 14.27
CA ALA A 159 -30.04 2.79 13.64
C ALA A 159 -31.31 3.16 14.43
N GLY A 160 -31.18 3.56 15.70
CA GLY A 160 -32.27 4.09 16.53
C GLY A 160 -32.45 5.61 16.42
N GLY A 161 -31.62 6.30 15.63
CA GLY A 161 -31.63 7.75 15.45
C GLY A 161 -30.87 8.52 16.55
N SER A 162 -30.19 7.84 17.47
CA SER A 162 -29.40 8.49 18.52
C SER A 162 -28.03 8.91 18.01
N ALA A 163 -27.43 9.94 18.63
CA ALA A 163 -26.05 10.33 18.35
C ALA A 163 -25.08 9.19 18.71
N LEU A 164 -24.01 9.04 17.92
CA LEU A 164 -22.89 8.22 18.36
C LEU A 164 -22.27 8.77 19.65
N ARG A 165 -21.79 7.87 20.50
CA ARG A 165 -21.04 8.24 21.70
C ARG A 165 -19.73 8.94 21.31
N SER A 166 -19.41 10.03 22.01
CA SER A 166 -18.10 10.66 21.89
C SER A 166 -17.00 9.71 22.38
N ILE A 167 -15.84 9.75 21.71
CA ILE A 167 -14.65 8.98 22.09
C ILE A 167 -14.11 9.33 23.49
N GLY A 168 -14.46 10.50 24.02
CA GLY A 168 -13.94 11.00 25.29
C GLY A 168 -12.43 11.26 25.22
N SER A 169 -11.71 11.00 26.32
CA SER A 169 -10.26 11.20 26.38
C SER A 169 -9.50 9.94 25.96
N ILE A 170 -8.50 10.10 25.10
CA ILE A 170 -7.51 9.05 24.82
C ILE A 170 -6.51 8.95 25.99
N PRO A 171 -6.14 7.73 26.46
CA PRO A 171 -5.19 7.57 27.55
C PRO A 171 -3.82 8.23 27.28
N GLY A 172 -3.12 8.56 28.36
CA GLY A 172 -1.74 9.01 28.29
C GLY A 172 -0.79 7.92 27.77
N GLY A 173 0.36 8.34 27.25
CA GLY A 173 1.41 7.46 26.74
C GLY A 173 1.98 7.91 25.39
N ALA A 174 3.20 7.46 25.09
CA ALA A 174 3.88 7.81 23.85
C ALA A 174 3.17 7.25 22.61
N ARG A 175 2.62 6.03 22.70
CA ARG A 175 1.97 5.33 21.58
C ARG A 175 0.76 6.09 21.02
N TRP A 176 -0.01 6.74 21.88
CA TRP A 176 -1.22 7.49 21.51
C TRP A 176 -1.00 9.01 21.53
N ALA A 177 0.26 9.47 21.55
CA ALA A 177 0.58 10.89 21.64
C ALA A 177 0.04 11.67 20.44
N THR A 178 0.29 11.18 19.22
CA THR A 178 -0.18 11.83 17.98
C THR A 178 -1.71 11.85 17.90
N THR A 179 -2.38 10.78 18.38
CA THR A 179 -3.84 10.72 18.45
C THR A 179 -4.41 11.75 19.42
N ARG A 180 -3.81 11.92 20.61
CA ARG A 180 -4.21 12.96 21.57
C ARG A 180 -3.98 14.36 21.02
N GLU A 181 -2.81 14.60 20.43
CA GLU A 181 -2.47 15.89 19.83
C GLU A 181 -3.52 16.27 18.78
N ALA A 182 -3.76 15.39 17.81
CA ALA A 182 -4.78 15.61 16.79
C ALA A 182 -6.18 15.80 17.39
N LEU A 183 -6.59 14.96 18.35
CA LEU A 183 -7.90 15.10 18.99
C LEU A 183 -8.06 16.44 19.72
N SER A 184 -6.99 16.98 20.30
CA SER A 184 -7.02 18.29 20.98
C SER A 184 -7.15 19.48 20.02
N GLU A 185 -6.82 19.27 18.74
CA GLU A 185 -6.98 20.26 17.67
C GLU A 185 -8.38 20.19 17.02
N LEU A 186 -9.11 19.10 17.24
CA LEU A 186 -10.46 18.90 16.74
C LEU A 186 -11.51 19.38 17.76
N ASP A 187 -12.66 19.82 17.27
CA ASP A 187 -13.79 20.22 18.13
C ASP A 187 -14.30 19.05 18.99
N ALA A 188 -14.95 19.38 20.12
CA ALA A 188 -15.34 18.43 21.18
C ALA A 188 -16.38 17.35 20.80
N ASN A 189 -16.78 17.24 19.53
CA ASN A 189 -17.86 16.35 19.06
C ASN A 189 -17.35 15.13 18.27
N VAL A 190 -16.15 14.64 18.55
CA VAL A 190 -15.58 13.46 17.89
C VAL A 190 -16.09 12.17 18.55
N ALA A 191 -16.64 11.27 17.73
CA ALA A 191 -17.05 9.92 18.09
C ALA A 191 -15.97 8.87 17.82
N GLY A 192 -15.08 9.10 16.84
CA GLY A 192 -13.98 8.21 16.51
C GLY A 192 -12.88 8.94 15.75
N ILE A 193 -11.61 8.56 15.94
CA ILE A 193 -10.46 9.18 15.28
C ILE A 193 -9.42 8.14 14.85
N ALA A 194 -8.89 8.29 13.64
CA ALA A 194 -7.80 7.52 13.06
C ALA A 194 -6.70 8.51 12.65
N VAL A 195 -5.56 8.49 13.35
CA VAL A 195 -4.43 9.41 13.09
C VAL A 195 -3.27 8.62 12.53
N PHE A 196 -2.78 9.01 11.36
CA PHE A 196 -1.81 8.23 10.63
C PHE A 196 -0.85 9.12 9.82
N THR A 197 0.37 8.64 9.64
CA THR A 197 1.40 9.28 8.82
C THR A 197 1.58 8.54 7.51
N THR A 198 1.54 9.24 6.38
CA THR A 198 1.77 8.66 5.05
C THR A 198 3.24 8.30 4.81
N GLN A 199 3.48 7.29 3.97
CA GLN A 199 4.81 6.84 3.58
C GLN A 199 5.51 7.80 2.62
N HIS A 200 6.81 7.61 2.43
CA HIS A 200 7.58 8.23 1.34
C HIS A 200 7.61 7.34 0.10
N ALA A 201 6.49 7.24 -0.62
CA ALA A 201 6.32 6.29 -1.73
C ALA A 201 7.33 6.52 -2.87
N THR A 202 7.77 7.76 -3.10
CA THR A 202 8.76 8.09 -4.14
C THR A 202 10.21 8.02 -3.67
N ALA A 203 10.47 8.00 -2.36
CA ALA A 203 11.84 8.00 -1.83
C ALA A 203 12.70 6.83 -2.33
N PRO A 204 12.20 5.58 -2.44
CA PRO A 204 12.98 4.47 -3.00
C PRO A 204 13.42 4.71 -4.45
N LEU A 205 12.55 5.28 -5.29
CA LEU A 205 12.88 5.59 -6.69
C LEU A 205 13.89 6.73 -6.80
N VAL A 206 13.75 7.76 -5.96
CA VAL A 206 14.72 8.85 -5.87
C VAL A 206 16.08 8.34 -5.41
N ALA A 207 16.10 7.47 -4.39
CA ALA A 207 17.32 6.83 -3.90
C ALA A 207 17.96 5.96 -4.98
N ALA A 208 17.17 5.15 -5.70
CA ALA A 208 17.67 4.33 -6.80
C ALA A 208 18.27 5.19 -7.92
N ARG A 209 17.56 6.24 -8.36
CA ARG A 209 18.07 7.19 -9.35
C ARG A 209 19.40 7.80 -8.89
N ASN A 210 19.46 8.29 -7.65
CA ASN A 210 20.67 8.92 -7.11
C ASN A 210 21.84 7.92 -7.07
N ALA A 211 21.58 6.67 -6.65
CA ALA A 211 22.57 5.60 -6.67
C ALA A 211 23.06 5.29 -8.10
N MET A 212 22.18 5.27 -9.10
CA MET A 212 22.56 5.10 -10.51
C MET A 212 23.44 6.24 -11.02
N LEU A 213 23.13 7.48 -10.64
CA LEU A 213 23.90 8.66 -11.06
C LEU A 213 25.33 8.67 -10.49
N THR A 214 25.54 8.02 -9.35
CA THR A 214 26.85 7.91 -8.69
C THR A 214 27.59 6.61 -8.99
N ALA A 215 26.91 5.62 -9.58
CA ALA A 215 27.52 4.34 -9.93
C ALA A 215 28.50 4.51 -11.11
N GLU A 216 29.59 3.75 -11.10
CA GLU A 216 30.45 3.67 -12.28
C GLU A 216 29.65 3.15 -13.48
N PRO A 217 29.87 3.68 -14.70
CA PRO A 217 29.23 3.15 -15.89
C PRO A 217 29.46 1.64 -15.99
N PRO A 218 28.44 0.85 -16.36
CA PRO A 218 28.60 -0.58 -16.49
C PRO A 218 29.69 -0.90 -17.50
N THR A 219 30.74 -1.57 -17.05
CA THR A 219 31.80 -2.05 -17.93
C THR A 219 31.41 -3.42 -18.45
N LEU A 220 31.40 -3.57 -19.78
CA LEU A 220 31.33 -4.88 -20.42
C LEU A 220 32.75 -5.41 -20.61
N SER A 221 33.08 -6.52 -19.97
CA SER A 221 34.37 -7.19 -20.14
C SER A 221 34.20 -8.55 -20.80
N PHE A 222 34.93 -8.75 -21.90
CA PHE A 222 35.10 -10.04 -22.56
C PHE A 222 36.39 -10.65 -21.99
N ALA A 223 36.26 -11.37 -20.87
CA ALA A 223 37.42 -11.96 -20.18
C ALA A 223 38.15 -13.00 -21.06
N ASP A 224 37.46 -13.56 -22.04
CA ASP A 224 38.02 -14.47 -23.02
C ASP A 224 37.78 -13.92 -24.44
N ALA A 225 38.84 -13.42 -25.07
CA ALA A 225 38.79 -12.93 -26.44
C ALA A 225 38.47 -14.04 -27.45
N SER A 226 38.65 -15.32 -27.10
CA SER A 226 38.25 -16.46 -27.94
C SER A 226 36.74 -16.63 -28.02
N LEU A 227 36.00 -15.98 -27.11
CA LEU A 227 34.54 -15.92 -27.14
C LEU A 227 34.02 -14.66 -27.83
N ILE A 228 34.90 -13.90 -28.52
CA ILE A 228 34.53 -12.80 -29.40
C ILE A 228 34.54 -13.32 -30.84
N PHE A 229 33.35 -13.53 -31.39
CA PHE A 229 33.15 -14.05 -32.73
C PHE A 229 32.91 -12.87 -33.67
N LYS A 230 33.83 -12.65 -34.59
CA LYS A 230 33.81 -11.50 -35.51
C LYS A 230 33.95 -11.95 -36.95
N GLY A 231 33.13 -11.35 -37.80
CA GLY A 231 33.09 -11.68 -39.22
C GLY A 231 32.31 -12.96 -39.50
N THR A 232 31.89 -13.10 -40.75
CA THR A 232 30.88 -14.07 -41.19
C THR A 232 31.22 -15.50 -40.79
N ALA A 233 32.45 -15.96 -41.04
CA ALA A 233 32.84 -17.34 -40.76
C ALA A 233 32.76 -17.75 -39.27
N GLN A 234 33.09 -16.85 -38.35
CA GLN A 234 33.02 -17.13 -36.90
C GLN A 234 31.59 -16.99 -36.37
N LEU A 235 30.80 -16.09 -36.94
CA LEU A 235 29.39 -15.90 -36.59
C LEU A 235 28.55 -17.08 -37.09
N ASP A 236 28.82 -17.58 -38.29
CA ASP A 236 28.17 -18.77 -38.87
C ASP A 236 28.42 -20.03 -38.03
N GLN A 237 29.56 -20.13 -37.32
CA GLN A 237 29.85 -21.25 -36.41
C GLN A 237 28.94 -21.28 -35.18
N ILE A 238 28.40 -20.13 -34.77
CA ILE A 238 27.53 -20.02 -33.59
C ILE A 238 26.07 -19.96 -33.98
N LEU A 239 25.76 -19.05 -34.89
CA LEU A 239 24.39 -18.73 -35.26
C LEU A 239 23.90 -19.64 -36.39
N GLY A 240 24.82 -20.30 -37.11
CA GLY A 240 24.53 -21.03 -38.34
C GLY A 240 24.62 -20.13 -39.57
N VAL A 241 24.79 -20.74 -40.73
CA VAL A 241 24.81 -20.02 -42.02
C VAL A 241 23.40 -19.54 -42.35
N SER A 242 23.22 -18.23 -42.47
CA SER A 242 21.95 -17.66 -42.92
C SER A 242 21.68 -18.09 -44.36
N THR A 243 20.53 -18.71 -44.60
CA THR A 243 20.08 -19.09 -45.95
C THR A 243 18.86 -18.27 -46.33
N ARG A 244 19.00 -17.38 -47.33
CA ARG A 244 17.85 -16.63 -47.85
C ARG A 244 16.89 -17.60 -48.55
N ALA A 245 15.58 -17.48 -48.29
CA ALA A 245 14.62 -18.22 -49.09
C ALA A 245 14.57 -17.59 -50.48
N THR A 246 15.02 -18.33 -51.49
CA THR A 246 14.96 -17.90 -52.89
C THR A 246 13.72 -18.44 -53.61
N GLU A 247 13.01 -19.40 -53.00
CA GLU A 247 11.85 -20.07 -53.58
C GLU A 247 10.75 -20.32 -52.54
N GLY A 248 9.51 -20.52 -53.01
CA GLY A 248 8.33 -20.79 -52.19
C GLY A 248 7.66 -19.53 -51.60
N PRO A 249 6.58 -19.70 -50.81
CA PRO A 249 5.72 -18.60 -50.34
C PRO A 249 6.41 -17.58 -49.42
N ARG A 250 7.63 -17.88 -48.96
CA ARG A 250 8.42 -17.04 -48.06
C ARG A 250 9.63 -16.39 -48.74
N ALA A 251 9.83 -16.62 -50.04
CA ALA A 251 10.96 -16.05 -50.77
C ALA A 251 10.93 -14.52 -50.74
N GLY A 252 12.02 -13.90 -50.28
CA GLY A 252 12.15 -12.44 -50.20
C GLY A 252 11.32 -11.76 -49.11
N LEU A 253 10.67 -12.52 -48.22
CA LEU A 253 9.83 -11.98 -47.12
C LEU A 253 10.58 -11.84 -45.79
N GLU A 254 11.91 -11.89 -45.81
CA GLU A 254 12.71 -11.81 -44.60
C GLU A 254 12.64 -10.42 -43.95
N ARG A 255 12.44 -10.39 -42.62
CA ARG A 255 12.30 -9.16 -41.83
C ARG A 255 13.15 -9.25 -40.56
N TRP A 256 13.61 -8.10 -40.09
CA TRP A 256 14.38 -7.97 -38.87
C TRP A 256 13.51 -8.41 -37.66
N GLY A 257 14.07 -9.25 -36.79
CA GLY A 257 13.42 -9.66 -35.53
C GLY A 257 12.32 -10.72 -35.64
N ASN A 258 12.08 -11.30 -36.82
CA ASN A 258 11.16 -12.44 -36.95
C ASN A 258 11.90 -13.78 -36.79
N ASP A 259 11.22 -14.74 -36.17
CA ASP A 259 11.65 -16.15 -36.10
C ASP A 259 11.49 -16.79 -37.49
N ASN A 260 12.49 -16.58 -38.35
CA ASN A 260 12.61 -17.28 -39.62
C ASN A 260 13.94 -18.05 -39.66
N PRO A 261 13.97 -19.26 -40.25
CA PRO A 261 15.23 -20.00 -40.47
C PRO A 261 16.22 -19.28 -41.40
N THR A 262 15.81 -18.15 -41.99
CA THR A 262 16.48 -17.48 -43.11
C THR A 262 17.34 -16.28 -42.70
N GLY A 263 17.52 -16.05 -41.40
CA GLY A 263 18.78 -15.51 -40.86
C GLY A 263 19.17 -14.07 -41.22
N ILE A 264 18.23 -13.15 -41.50
CA ILE A 264 18.59 -11.73 -41.74
C ILE A 264 19.28 -11.07 -40.54
N ALA A 265 19.08 -11.57 -39.32
CA ALA A 265 19.77 -11.05 -38.15
C ALA A 265 21.29 -11.29 -38.22
N HIS A 266 21.77 -12.32 -38.92
CA HIS A 266 23.19 -12.71 -38.88
C HIS A 266 24.07 -11.76 -39.70
N ASP A 267 23.56 -11.25 -40.84
CA ASP A 267 24.30 -10.35 -41.73
C ASP A 267 24.59 -8.97 -41.11
N HIS A 268 23.90 -8.61 -40.03
CA HIS A 268 24.03 -7.31 -39.36
C HIS A 268 24.64 -7.38 -37.95
N VAL A 269 24.94 -8.59 -37.47
CA VAL A 269 25.70 -8.77 -36.23
C VAL A 269 27.18 -8.68 -36.58
N GLY A 270 27.85 -7.61 -36.15
CA GLY A 270 29.29 -7.45 -36.39
C GLY A 270 30.17 -8.30 -35.46
N VAL A 271 29.68 -8.54 -34.24
CA VAL A 271 30.39 -9.23 -33.16
C VAL A 271 29.38 -9.90 -32.23
N VAL A 272 29.63 -11.17 -31.85
CA VAL A 272 29.01 -11.81 -30.68
C VAL A 272 30.10 -12.00 -29.63
N GLY A 273 29.82 -11.63 -28.38
CA GLY A 273 30.75 -11.83 -27.29
C GLY A 273 30.03 -12.23 -26.01
N THR A 274 30.63 -13.14 -25.22
CA THR A 274 30.18 -13.41 -23.86
C THR A 274 31.06 -12.66 -22.87
N GLY A 275 30.43 -12.03 -21.89
CA GLY A 275 31.12 -11.18 -20.95
C GLY A 275 30.38 -11.04 -19.63
N THR A 276 31.01 -10.34 -18.70
CA THR A 276 30.36 -9.91 -17.46
C THR A 276 30.02 -8.44 -17.56
N ILE A 277 28.84 -8.07 -17.09
CA ILE A 277 28.42 -6.68 -16.92
C ILE A 277 28.20 -6.42 -15.43
N THR A 278 28.84 -5.39 -14.90
CA THR A 278 28.57 -4.93 -13.53
C THR A 278 27.49 -3.87 -13.62
N ILE A 279 26.32 -4.14 -13.04
CA ILE A 279 25.21 -3.18 -12.96
C ILE A 279 24.86 -2.91 -11.51
N ALA A 280 24.38 -1.70 -11.23
CA ALA A 280 23.70 -1.44 -9.97
C ALA A 280 22.45 -2.33 -9.89
N ARG A 281 22.35 -3.13 -8.82
CA ARG A 281 21.21 -4.00 -8.58
C ARG A 281 20.36 -3.40 -7.47
N PHE A 282 19.06 -3.28 -7.70
CA PHE A 282 18.10 -2.77 -6.73
C PHE A 282 17.30 -3.91 -6.07
N ARG A 283 17.99 -5.01 -5.75
CA ARG A 283 17.42 -6.21 -5.12
C ARG A 283 17.97 -6.34 -3.70
N GLY A 284 17.11 -6.63 -2.73
CA GLY A 284 17.55 -6.99 -1.37
C GLY A 284 18.38 -8.29 -1.35
N VAL A 285 19.35 -8.36 -0.43
CA VAL A 285 20.32 -9.48 -0.36
C VAL A 285 19.74 -10.75 0.31
N ASP A 286 18.56 -10.68 0.93
CA ASP A 286 18.06 -11.73 1.84
C ASP A 286 16.52 -11.88 1.84
N THR A 287 15.88 -12.14 0.70
CA THR A 287 14.49 -12.62 0.71
C THR A 287 14.38 -14.13 0.89
N LYS A 288 15.50 -14.88 0.85
CA LYS A 288 15.55 -16.37 0.88
C LYS A 288 14.62 -17.06 -0.13
N THR A 289 14.19 -16.34 -1.15
CA THR A 289 13.27 -16.84 -2.17
C THR A 289 13.86 -16.56 -3.55
N ASP A 290 14.00 -17.62 -4.34
CA ASP A 290 14.60 -17.58 -5.69
C ASP A 290 13.61 -17.16 -6.78
N LEU A 291 12.39 -16.74 -6.41
CA LEU A 291 11.32 -16.44 -7.36
C LEU A 291 11.31 -14.94 -7.75
N PRO A 292 10.95 -14.62 -9.01
CA PRO A 292 10.87 -13.24 -9.50
C PRO A 292 9.84 -12.34 -8.80
N ASP A 293 8.95 -12.91 -7.99
CA ASP A 293 7.78 -12.21 -7.47
C ASP A 293 7.99 -11.59 -6.06
N ASP A 294 9.17 -11.76 -5.44
CA ASP A 294 9.46 -11.34 -4.06
C ASP A 294 10.37 -10.09 -3.98
N GLU A 295 10.00 -9.01 -4.68
CA GLU A 295 10.87 -7.86 -4.87
C GLU A 295 10.51 -6.65 -3.98
N THR A 296 11.35 -6.37 -2.98
CA THR A 296 11.39 -5.04 -2.32
C THR A 296 12.65 -4.26 -2.70
N PHE A 297 12.43 -2.99 -3.05
CA PHE A 297 13.47 -2.05 -3.39
C PHE A 297 14.23 -1.60 -2.12
N ARG A 298 15.51 -1.95 -2.02
CA ARG A 298 16.47 -1.24 -1.16
C ARG A 298 17.72 -0.93 -1.95
N ALA A 299 18.24 0.28 -1.77
CA ALA A 299 19.57 0.64 -2.23
C ALA A 299 20.57 0.20 -1.16
N ASP A 300 21.57 -0.61 -1.53
CA ASP A 300 22.69 -0.91 -0.66
C ASP A 300 23.48 0.38 -0.42
N ALA A 301 23.57 0.82 0.84
CA ALA A 301 24.57 1.78 1.25
C ALA A 301 25.91 1.04 1.29
N ARG A 302 26.77 1.31 0.31
CA ARG A 302 28.20 0.99 0.41
C ARG A 302 28.91 2.04 1.26
#